data_AF-A0A6L3EY20-F1
#
_entry.id   AF-A0A6L3EY20-F1
#
_cell.length_a   1.000
_cell.length_b   1.000
_cell.length_c   1.000
_cell.angle_alpha   90.00
_cell.angle_beta   90.00
_cell.angle_gamma   90.00
#
_symmetry.space_group_name_H-M   'P 1'
#
loop_
_entity.id
_entity.type
_entity.pdbx_description
1 polymer ?
#
loop_
_entity_poly.entity_id
_entity_poly.type
_entity_poly.pdbx_seq_one_letter_code
_entity_poly.pdbx_strand_id
1 'polypeptide(L)'
;MNQFDEFTLNEYLDGTLDAVSRQQVEQWLAESEEAQAMLADLQLAFSALGSLADAPLANDLSAAIVAQIEGEETAVMPAWVRWLAAIQLVAAIGMSFVLWPKWQPWLSAGRTALSTAFSQITMPQFDIGAQVMVWITAVSQQIQFTPPTIDLATNQWGLLLALAFLAWLAGNRLLFTEESS
;
A
#
# COMPACT_ATOMS: atom_id res chain seq x y z
N MET A 1 -5.49 47.04 10.62
CA MET A 1 -6.42 45.98 11.07
C MET A 1 -6.09 44.77 10.22
N ASN A 2 -5.26 43.88 10.76
CA ASN A 2 -4.71 42.74 10.04
C ASN A 2 -5.83 41.74 9.78
N GLN A 3 -5.94 41.26 8.55
CA GLN A 3 -7.05 40.42 8.09
C GLN A 3 -7.01 38.99 8.68
N PHE A 4 -5.85 38.59 9.21
CA PHE A 4 -5.63 37.30 9.86
C PHE A 4 -5.00 37.54 11.24
N ASP A 5 -5.53 36.86 12.24
CA ASP A 5 -5.07 36.91 13.63
C ASP A 5 -4.28 35.64 14.00
N GLU A 6 -3.66 35.67 15.18
CA GLU A 6 -2.90 34.55 15.74
C GLU A 6 -3.75 33.27 15.88
N PHE A 7 -5.07 33.43 16.10
CA PHE A 7 -6.00 32.31 16.18
C PHE A 7 -6.08 31.55 14.85
N THR A 8 -6.18 32.26 13.72
CA THR A 8 -6.23 31.64 12.39
C THR A 8 -4.92 30.91 12.05
N LEU A 9 -3.77 31.44 12.50
CA LEU A 9 -2.46 30.78 12.34
C LEU A 9 -2.36 29.49 13.16
N ASN A 10 -2.95 29.44 14.35
CA ASN A 10 -3.01 28.22 15.16
C ASN A 10 -3.89 27.15 14.48
N GLU A 11 -5.07 27.51 13.97
CA GLU A 11 -5.91 26.58 13.20
C GLU A 11 -5.21 26.08 11.92
N TYR A 12 -4.38 26.92 11.30
CA TYR A 12 -3.53 26.52 10.18
C TYR A 12 -2.50 25.46 10.60
N LEU A 13 -1.82 25.66 11.74
CA LEU A 13 -0.83 24.72 12.28
C LEU A 13 -1.45 23.39 12.72
N ASP A 14 -2.64 23.43 13.34
CA ASP A 14 -3.39 22.25 13.76
C ASP A 14 -4.03 21.49 12.57
N GLY A 15 -4.00 22.10 11.37
CA GLY A 15 -4.56 21.52 10.16
C GLY A 15 -6.10 21.50 10.12
N THR A 16 -6.76 22.28 10.99
CA THR A 16 -8.23 22.31 11.15
C THR A 16 -8.93 23.25 10.18
N LEU A 17 -8.20 24.17 9.53
CA LEU A 17 -8.75 25.04 8.50
C LEU A 17 -9.30 24.27 7.30
N ASP A 18 -10.43 24.74 6.78
CA ASP A 18 -10.95 24.29 5.49
C ASP A 18 -10.02 24.72 4.33
N ALA A 19 -10.20 24.07 3.18
CA ALA A 19 -9.30 24.25 2.03
C ALA A 19 -9.25 25.70 1.50
N VAL A 20 -10.36 26.45 1.57
CA VAL A 20 -10.43 27.83 1.08
C VAL A 20 -9.69 28.75 2.03
N SER A 21 -9.94 28.62 3.33
CA SER A 21 -9.27 29.41 4.37
C SER A 21 -7.76 29.12 4.40
N ARG A 22 -7.36 27.85 4.25
CA ARG A 22 -5.94 27.46 4.14
C ARG A 22 -5.24 28.17 2.97
N GLN A 23 -5.85 28.18 1.79
CA GLN A 23 -5.25 28.82 0.61
C GLN A 23 -5.08 30.33 0.81
N GLN A 24 -6.02 30.99 1.50
CA GLN A 24 -5.93 32.42 1.81
C GLN A 24 -4.78 32.72 2.79
N VAL A 25 -4.61 31.88 3.82
CA VAL A 25 -3.50 31.99 4.77
C VAL A 25 -2.16 31.75 4.08
N GLU A 26 -2.06 30.76 3.20
CA GLU A 26 -0.85 30.48 2.41
C GLU A 26 -0.48 31.66 1.50
N GLN A 27 -1.47 32.27 0.85
CA GLN A 27 -1.24 33.46 0.03
C GLN A 27 -0.74 34.64 0.89
N TRP A 28 -1.38 34.87 2.03
CA TRP A 28 -0.95 35.93 2.95
C TRP A 28 0.47 35.70 3.49
N LEU A 29 0.80 34.45 3.85
CA LEU A 29 2.16 34.06 4.25
C LEU A 29 3.18 34.28 3.13
N ALA A 30 2.81 34.08 1.86
CA ALA A 30 3.71 34.33 0.73
C ALA A 30 3.99 35.83 0.51
N GLU A 31 3.03 36.70 0.86
CA GLU A 31 3.10 38.14 0.61
C GLU A 31 3.68 38.95 1.78
N SER A 32 3.66 38.41 3.01
CA SER A 32 4.03 39.15 4.23
C SER A 32 5.17 38.50 5.01
N GLU A 33 6.30 39.21 5.12
CA GLU A 33 7.45 38.81 5.96
C GLU A 33 7.09 38.79 7.46
N GLU A 34 6.23 39.71 7.91
CA GLU A 34 5.72 39.75 9.28
C GLU A 34 4.90 38.49 9.63
N ALA A 35 4.06 38.03 8.70
CA ALA A 35 3.28 36.80 8.87
C ALA A 35 4.18 35.56 8.96
N GLN A 36 5.23 35.50 8.13
CA GLN A 36 6.21 34.41 8.18
C GLN A 36 6.97 34.40 9.52
N ALA A 37 7.35 35.57 10.03
CA ALA A 37 7.99 35.68 11.33
C ALA A 37 7.07 35.20 12.47
N MET A 38 5.79 35.61 12.45
CA MET A 38 4.81 35.16 13.44
C MET A 38 4.58 33.64 13.38
N LEU A 39 4.50 33.05 12.18
CA LEU A 39 4.39 31.59 12.02
C LEU A 39 5.64 30.87 12.56
N ALA A 40 6.83 31.39 12.29
CA ALA A 40 8.08 30.82 12.78
C ALA A 40 8.17 30.86 14.32
N ASP A 41 7.73 31.97 14.94
CA ASP A 41 7.67 32.12 16.39
C ASP A 41 6.69 31.12 17.02
N LEU A 42 5.51 30.93 16.42
CA LEU A 42 4.54 29.92 16.87
C LEU A 42 5.11 28.50 16.73
N GLN A 43 5.72 28.15 15.60
CA GLN A 43 6.36 26.85 15.41
C GLN A 43 7.47 26.60 16.42
N LEU A 44 8.26 27.62 16.73
CA LEU A 44 9.29 27.55 17.77
C LEU A 44 8.65 27.27 19.14
N ALA A 45 7.58 27.98 19.50
CA ALA A 45 6.87 27.76 20.76
C ALA A 45 6.28 26.33 20.85
N PHE A 46 5.64 25.82 19.80
CA PHE A 46 5.13 24.45 19.75
C PHE A 46 6.25 23.40 19.85
N SER A 47 7.39 23.63 19.19
CA SER A 47 8.55 22.74 19.32
C SER A 47 9.12 22.73 20.73
N ALA A 48 9.14 23.87 21.42
CA ALA A 48 9.56 23.97 22.81
C ALA A 48 8.59 23.23 23.74
N LEU A 49 7.28 23.33 23.50
CA LEU A 49 6.28 22.55 24.22
C LEU A 49 6.44 21.04 23.99
N GLY A 50 6.68 20.59 22.76
CA GLY A 50 6.94 19.19 22.43
C GLY A 50 8.25 18.65 23.02
N SER A 51 9.17 19.53 23.43
CA SER A 51 10.41 19.15 24.12
C SER A 51 10.28 19.04 25.63
N LEU A 52 9.13 19.43 26.20
CA LEU A 52 8.87 19.25 27.61
C LEU A 52 8.86 17.75 27.93
N ALA A 53 9.50 17.37 29.03
CA ALA A 53 9.51 15.99 29.48
C ALA A 53 8.07 15.53 29.73
N ASP A 54 7.69 14.41 29.12
CA ASP A 54 6.41 13.78 29.38
C ASP A 54 6.26 13.55 30.88
N ALA A 55 5.18 14.09 31.46
CA ALA A 55 4.86 13.81 32.84
C ALA A 55 4.59 12.31 32.97
N PRO A 56 5.27 11.59 33.88
CA PRO A 56 4.99 10.18 34.07
C PRO A 56 3.53 10.03 34.49
N LEU A 57 2.77 9.25 33.72
CA LEU A 57 1.41 8.87 34.09
C LEU A 57 1.47 8.15 35.45
N ALA A 58 0.63 8.58 36.39
CA ALA A 58 0.62 8.02 37.75
C ALA A 58 0.26 6.52 37.76
N ASN A 59 -0.45 6.07 36.73
CA ASN A 59 -0.84 4.68 36.53
C ASN A 59 -0.45 4.25 35.12
N ASP A 60 0.05 3.04 34.99
CA ASP A 60 0.32 2.44 33.69
C ASP A 60 -0.99 2.07 32.99
N LEU A 61 -1.41 2.92 32.05
CA LEU A 61 -2.58 2.70 31.22
C LEU A 61 -2.29 1.76 30.04
N SER A 62 -1.02 1.45 29.76
CA SER A 62 -0.65 0.64 28.59
C SER A 62 -1.22 -0.76 28.70
N ALA A 63 -1.17 -1.38 29.89
CA ALA A 63 -1.72 -2.70 30.13
C ALA A 63 -3.26 -2.75 29.96
N ALA A 64 -3.96 -1.70 30.39
CA ALA A 64 -5.42 -1.62 30.24
C ALA A 64 -5.83 -1.41 28.78
N ILE A 65 -5.09 -0.58 28.05
CA ILE A 65 -5.32 -0.32 26.62
C ILE A 65 -4.99 -1.56 25.80
N VAL A 66 -3.86 -2.23 26.05
CA VAL A 66 -3.48 -3.48 25.38
C VAL A 66 -4.52 -4.56 25.64
N ALA A 67 -4.98 -4.73 26.88
CA ALA A 67 -6.03 -5.70 27.20
C ALA A 67 -7.36 -5.38 26.52
N GLN A 68 -7.68 -4.10 26.29
CA GLN A 68 -8.88 -3.68 25.58
C GLN A 68 -8.77 -3.94 24.08
N ILE A 69 -7.62 -3.63 23.46
CA ILE A 69 -7.35 -3.91 22.04
C ILE A 69 -7.32 -5.42 21.77
N GLU A 70 -6.63 -6.21 22.59
CA GLU A 70 -6.60 -7.67 22.47
C GLU A 70 -7.97 -8.30 22.74
N GLY A 71 -8.79 -7.67 23.58
CA GLY A 71 -10.18 -8.07 23.85
C GLY A 71 -11.09 -7.90 22.64
N GLU A 72 -10.87 -6.86 21.83
CA GLU A 72 -11.61 -6.60 20.58
C GLU A 72 -11.11 -7.47 19.40
N GLU A 73 -9.82 -7.83 19.37
CA GLU A 73 -9.23 -8.66 18.29
C GLU A 73 -9.67 -10.13 18.28
N THR A 74 -10.36 -10.62 19.31
CA THR A 74 -10.91 -11.99 19.30
C THR A 74 -12.30 -12.08 18.66
N ALA A 75 -12.50 -11.39 17.54
CA ALA A 75 -13.61 -11.69 16.64
C ALA A 75 -13.41 -13.09 16.03
N VAL A 76 -13.85 -14.12 16.77
CA VAL A 76 -13.76 -15.52 16.37
C VAL A 76 -14.51 -15.67 15.03
N MET A 77 -13.76 -15.76 13.92
CA MET A 77 -14.34 -15.92 12.58
C MET A 77 -15.47 -16.95 12.62
N PRO A 78 -16.70 -16.60 12.17
CA PRO A 78 -17.83 -17.52 12.23
C PRO A 78 -17.50 -18.83 11.51
N ALA A 79 -17.89 -19.96 12.10
CA ALA A 79 -17.52 -21.29 11.59
C ALA A 79 -17.89 -21.50 10.11
N TRP A 80 -18.99 -20.89 9.64
CA TRP A 80 -19.42 -20.96 8.24
C TRP A 80 -18.44 -20.24 7.29
N VAL A 81 -17.80 -19.13 7.72
CA VAL A 81 -16.78 -18.42 6.94
C VAL A 81 -15.53 -19.28 6.81
N ARG A 82 -15.13 -19.99 7.88
CA ARG A 82 -13.99 -20.91 7.85
C ARG A 82 -14.22 -22.05 6.85
N TRP A 83 -15.42 -22.62 6.81
CA TRP A 83 -15.78 -23.64 5.83
C TRP A 83 -15.78 -23.09 4.41
N LEU A 84 -16.29 -21.88 4.19
CA LEU A 84 -16.28 -21.23 2.88
C LEU A 84 -14.84 -20.98 2.40
N ALA A 85 -13.96 -20.51 3.28
CA ALA A 85 -12.53 -20.34 2.98
C ALA A 85 -11.85 -21.68 2.67
N ALA A 86 -12.15 -22.74 3.42
CA ALA A 86 -11.62 -24.07 3.15
C ALA A 86 -12.07 -24.61 1.78
N ILE A 87 -13.34 -24.41 1.42
CA ILE A 87 -13.86 -24.80 0.10
C ILE A 87 -13.19 -23.99 -1.01
N GLN A 88 -13.00 -22.68 -0.82
CA GLN A 88 -12.28 -21.84 -1.79
C GLN A 88 -10.84 -22.29 -1.99
N LEU A 89 -10.13 -22.64 -0.91
CA LEU A 89 -8.76 -23.15 -0.98
C LEU A 89 -8.70 -24.45 -1.80
N VAL A 90 -9.59 -25.41 -1.51
CA VAL A 90 -9.66 -26.68 -2.25
C VAL A 90 -9.99 -26.44 -3.73
N ALA A 91 -10.92 -25.54 -4.02
CA ALA A 91 -11.28 -25.17 -5.38
C ALA A 91 -10.09 -24.53 -6.12
N ALA A 92 -9.37 -23.61 -5.47
CA ALA A 92 -8.19 -22.96 -6.03
C ALA A 92 -7.10 -23.98 -6.36
N ILE A 93 -6.79 -24.90 -5.44
CA ILE A 93 -5.82 -25.99 -5.66
C ILE A 93 -6.27 -26.87 -6.83
N GLY A 94 -7.55 -27.26 -6.87
CA GLY A 94 -8.11 -28.05 -7.97
C GLY A 94 -7.98 -27.34 -9.32
N MET A 95 -8.28 -26.04 -9.38
CA MET A 95 -8.10 -25.23 -10.59
C MET A 95 -6.64 -25.10 -10.99
N SER A 96 -5.72 -24.89 -10.05
CA SER A 96 -4.29 -24.89 -10.34
C SER A 96 -3.84 -26.22 -10.95
N PHE A 97 -4.34 -27.35 -10.45
CA PHE A 97 -4.01 -28.66 -11.00
C PHE A 97 -4.58 -28.87 -12.41
N VAL A 98 -5.83 -28.45 -12.66
CA VAL A 98 -6.47 -28.53 -13.99
C VAL A 98 -5.79 -27.63 -15.01
N LEU A 99 -5.36 -26.44 -14.59
CA LEU A 99 -4.69 -25.47 -15.46
C LEU A 99 -3.21 -25.80 -15.64
N TRP A 100 -2.59 -26.61 -14.78
CA TRP A 100 -1.17 -26.95 -14.83
C TRP A 100 -0.63 -27.32 -16.23
N PRO A 101 -1.30 -28.16 -17.04
CA PRO A 101 -0.83 -28.50 -18.38
C PRO A 101 -0.79 -27.30 -19.33
N LYS A 102 -1.64 -26.29 -19.13
CA LYS A 102 -1.62 -25.04 -19.93
C LYS A 102 -0.47 -24.12 -19.51
N TRP A 103 -0.02 -24.21 -18.26
CA TRP A 103 1.09 -23.40 -17.73
C TRP A 103 2.46 -24.01 -18.05
N GLN A 104 2.54 -25.34 -18.20
CA GLN A 104 3.81 -26.03 -18.47
C GLN A 104 4.56 -25.49 -19.71
N PRO A 105 3.92 -25.26 -20.88
CA PRO A 105 4.60 -24.69 -22.04
C PRO A 105 5.09 -23.27 -21.82
N TRP A 106 4.37 -22.48 -21.00
CA TRP A 106 4.77 -21.12 -20.67
C TRP A 106 5.97 -21.10 -19.73
N LEU A 107 5.97 -21.95 -18.69
CA LEU A 107 7.10 -22.08 -17.76
C LEU A 107 8.34 -22.60 -18.49
N SER A 108 8.20 -23.55 -19.42
CA SER A 108 9.32 -24.04 -20.21
C SER A 108 9.82 -22.99 -21.21
N ALA A 109 8.92 -22.28 -21.90
CA ALA A 109 9.30 -21.16 -22.77
C ALA A 109 10.02 -20.05 -22.00
N GLY A 110 9.53 -19.68 -20.81
CA GLY A 110 10.17 -18.70 -19.93
C GLY A 110 11.56 -19.15 -19.47
N ARG A 111 11.71 -20.42 -19.07
CA ARG A 111 13.02 -21.00 -18.74
C ARG A 111 14.00 -20.96 -19.92
N THR A 112 13.54 -21.32 -21.11
CA THR A 112 14.36 -21.29 -22.34
C THR A 112 14.75 -19.87 -22.73
N ALA A 113 13.83 -18.91 -22.62
CA ALA A 113 14.10 -17.50 -22.89
C ALA A 113 15.14 -16.93 -21.90
N LEU A 114 14.97 -17.22 -20.61
CA LEU A 114 15.93 -16.85 -19.57
C LEU A 114 17.29 -17.51 -19.81
N SER A 115 17.34 -18.82 -20.05
CA SER A 115 18.61 -19.52 -20.27
C SER A 115 19.34 -19.00 -21.50
N THR A 116 18.60 -18.67 -22.57
CA THR A 116 19.17 -18.10 -23.80
C THR A 116 19.75 -16.72 -23.54
N ALA A 117 19.00 -15.85 -22.85
CA ALA A 117 19.48 -14.54 -22.42
C ALA A 117 20.76 -14.67 -21.58
N PHE A 118 20.77 -15.55 -20.56
CA PHE A 118 21.93 -15.78 -19.71
C PHE A 118 23.13 -16.42 -20.43
N SER A 119 22.91 -17.29 -21.42
CA SER A 119 24.01 -17.87 -22.21
C SER A 119 24.66 -16.88 -23.17
N GLN A 120 23.95 -15.83 -23.56
CA GLN A 120 24.45 -14.76 -24.42
C GLN A 120 25.08 -13.62 -23.62
N ILE A 121 24.96 -13.67 -22.29
CA ILE A 121 25.63 -12.75 -21.37
C ILE A 121 27.09 -13.19 -21.23
N THR A 122 27.95 -12.68 -22.10
CA THR A 122 29.39 -12.58 -21.84
C THR A 122 29.55 -11.53 -20.74
N MET A 123 30.10 -11.87 -19.56
CA MET A 123 30.33 -10.87 -18.50
C MET A 123 31.21 -9.74 -19.05
N PRO A 124 30.69 -8.52 -19.24
CA PRO A 124 31.54 -7.36 -19.47
C PRO A 124 32.29 -7.10 -18.16
N GLN A 125 33.53 -6.61 -18.24
CA GLN A 125 34.19 -6.09 -17.04
C GLN A 125 33.43 -4.82 -16.62
N PHE A 126 32.57 -4.95 -15.61
CA PHE A 126 31.58 -3.94 -15.25
C PHE A 126 32.23 -2.66 -14.71
N ASP A 127 31.87 -1.52 -15.31
CA ASP A 127 31.95 -0.20 -14.69
C ASP A 127 30.53 0.18 -14.20
N ILE A 128 30.36 0.32 -12.89
CA ILE A 128 29.14 -0.06 -12.16
C ILE A 128 27.92 0.88 -12.39
N GLY A 129 28.11 2.10 -12.89
CA GLY A 129 27.02 3.10 -12.91
C GLY A 129 26.14 3.13 -14.18
N ALA A 130 26.75 3.13 -15.37
CA ALA A 130 26.04 3.42 -16.62
C ALA A 130 25.78 2.18 -17.49
N GLN A 131 26.63 1.17 -17.41
CA GLN A 131 26.57 0.00 -18.30
C GLN A 131 25.52 -1.02 -17.85
N VAL A 132 25.12 -1.00 -16.57
CA VAL A 132 24.06 -1.88 -16.04
C VAL A 132 22.70 -1.56 -16.68
N MET A 133 22.35 -0.28 -16.83
CA MET A 133 21.06 0.09 -17.44
C MET A 133 21.02 -0.22 -18.95
N VAL A 134 22.15 -0.02 -19.65
CA VAL A 134 22.29 -0.41 -21.06
C VAL A 134 22.17 -1.93 -21.21
N TRP A 135 22.78 -2.69 -20.29
CA TRP A 135 22.69 -4.14 -20.26
C TRP A 135 21.28 -4.65 -19.93
N ILE A 136 20.60 -4.08 -18.93
CA ILE A 136 19.20 -4.40 -18.61
C ILE A 136 18.30 -4.14 -19.81
N THR A 137 18.53 -3.03 -20.52
CA THR A 137 17.75 -2.68 -21.72
C THR A 137 18.03 -3.62 -22.90
N ALA A 138 19.29 -4.04 -23.08
CA ALA A 138 19.66 -4.98 -24.14
C ALA A 138 19.07 -6.39 -23.89
N VAL A 139 19.12 -6.86 -22.65
CA VAL A 139 18.52 -8.14 -22.26
C VAL A 139 17.00 -8.09 -22.39
N SER A 140 16.34 -7.00 -21.98
CA SER A 140 14.89 -6.88 -22.08
C SER A 140 14.38 -6.86 -23.52
N GLN A 141 15.12 -6.27 -24.45
CA GLN A 141 14.77 -6.27 -25.88
C GLN A 141 14.95 -7.63 -26.58
N GLN A 142 15.83 -8.49 -26.06
CA GLN A 142 16.02 -9.85 -26.58
C GLN A 142 14.96 -10.84 -26.09
N ILE A 143 14.24 -10.52 -25.01
CA ILE A 143 13.15 -11.34 -24.50
C ILE A 143 11.90 -11.06 -25.36
N GLN A 144 11.73 -11.82 -26.44
CA GLN A 144 10.46 -11.85 -27.15
C GLN A 144 9.45 -12.64 -26.33
N PHE A 145 8.76 -11.94 -25.42
CA PHE A 145 7.68 -12.51 -24.64
C PHE A 145 6.41 -12.50 -25.48
N THR A 146 6.05 -13.63 -26.09
CA THR A 146 4.72 -13.80 -26.67
C THR A 146 3.77 -14.11 -25.52
N PRO A 147 2.87 -13.19 -25.12
CA PRO A 147 1.96 -13.47 -24.03
C PRO A 147 1.09 -14.68 -24.42
N PRO A 148 0.90 -15.66 -23.52
CA PRO A 148 0.04 -16.79 -23.82
C PRO A 148 -1.39 -16.27 -24.03
N THR A 149 -1.97 -16.57 -25.18
CA THR A 149 -3.41 -16.46 -25.36
C THR A 149 -4.07 -17.56 -24.53
N ILE A 150 -4.59 -17.17 -23.37
CA ILE A 150 -5.42 -18.04 -22.55
C ILE A 150 -6.76 -18.20 -23.28
N ASP A 151 -6.80 -19.18 -24.18
CA ASP A 151 -8.03 -19.60 -24.84
C ASP A 151 -8.81 -20.49 -23.87
N LEU A 152 -9.73 -19.85 -23.15
CA LEU A 152 -10.70 -20.47 -22.28
C LEU A 152 -12.07 -20.30 -22.91
N ALA A 153 -12.89 -21.35 -22.86
CA ALA A 153 -14.28 -21.23 -23.29
C ALA A 153 -14.99 -20.16 -22.44
N THR A 154 -15.97 -19.45 -23.01
CA THR A 154 -16.64 -18.31 -22.35
C THR A 154 -17.20 -18.65 -20.96
N ASN A 155 -17.65 -19.89 -20.77
CA ASN A 155 -18.11 -20.41 -19.48
C ASN A 155 -16.99 -20.52 -18.41
N GLN A 156 -15.76 -20.81 -18.83
CA GLN A 156 -14.59 -20.88 -17.94
C GLN A 156 -14.11 -19.50 -17.50
N TRP A 157 -14.21 -18.49 -18.38
CA TRP A 157 -13.99 -17.09 -18.02
C TRP A 157 -15.00 -16.60 -16.99
N GLY A 158 -16.29 -16.93 -17.18
CA GLY A 158 -17.33 -16.60 -16.22
C GLY A 158 -17.07 -17.20 -14.83
N LEU A 159 -16.62 -18.45 -14.77
CA LEU A 159 -16.30 -19.13 -13.51
C LEU A 159 -15.07 -18.53 -12.82
N LEU A 160 -14.01 -18.19 -13.58
CA LEU A 160 -12.82 -17.53 -13.04
C LEU A 160 -13.13 -16.16 -12.44
N LEU A 161 -13.91 -15.34 -13.17
CA LEU A 161 -14.33 -14.02 -12.69
C LEU A 161 -15.24 -14.13 -11.47
N ALA A 162 -16.18 -15.08 -11.46
CA ALA A 162 -17.05 -15.32 -10.30
C ALA A 162 -16.25 -15.71 -9.06
N LEU A 163 -15.25 -16.58 -9.20
CA LEU A 163 -14.39 -16.99 -8.08
C LEU A 163 -13.46 -15.88 -7.61
N ALA A 164 -12.86 -15.13 -8.53
CA ALA A 164 -12.05 -13.97 -8.18
C ALA A 164 -12.89 -12.91 -7.45
N PHE A 165 -14.12 -12.68 -7.90
CA PHE A 165 -15.06 -11.77 -7.24
C PHE A 165 -15.49 -12.26 -5.86
N LEU A 166 -15.75 -13.57 -5.69
CA LEU A 166 -16.07 -14.17 -4.39
C LEU A 166 -14.88 -14.14 -3.42
N ALA A 167 -13.66 -14.36 -3.90
CA ALA A 167 -12.45 -14.23 -3.11
C ALA A 167 -12.20 -12.77 -2.71
N TRP A 168 -12.42 -11.83 -3.63
CA TRP A 168 -12.34 -10.40 -3.36
C TRP A 168 -13.39 -9.94 -2.35
N LEU A 169 -14.65 -10.38 -2.48
CA LEU A 169 -15.71 -10.11 -1.51
C LEU A 169 -15.41 -10.71 -0.14
N ALA A 170 -14.87 -11.92 -0.08
CA ALA A 170 -14.48 -12.56 1.19
C ALA A 170 -13.33 -11.79 1.85
N GLY A 171 -12.31 -11.41 1.07
CA GLY A 171 -11.18 -10.60 1.54
C GLY A 171 -11.62 -9.22 2.03
N ASN A 172 -12.43 -8.52 1.25
CA ASN A 172 -12.93 -7.20 1.63
C ASN A 172 -13.89 -7.26 2.82
N ARG A 173 -14.75 -8.27 2.92
CA ARG A 173 -15.60 -8.41 4.10
C ARG A 173 -14.76 -8.64 5.37
N LEU A 174 -13.66 -9.40 5.28
CA LEU A 174 -12.73 -9.54 6.40
C LEU A 174 -12.08 -8.21 6.78
N LEU A 175 -11.76 -7.37 5.79
CA LEU A 175 -11.15 -6.05 6.03
C LEU A 175 -12.13 -4.97 6.55
N PHE A 176 -13.43 -5.08 6.25
CA PHE A 176 -14.42 -4.03 6.55
C PHE A 176 -15.43 -4.40 7.65
N THR A 177 -15.22 -5.48 8.40
CA THR A 177 -16.06 -5.81 9.57
C THR A 177 -15.45 -5.40 10.91
N GLU A 178 -14.33 -4.67 10.91
CA GLU A 178 -13.64 -4.20 12.12
C GLU A 178 -14.09 -2.80 12.63
N GLU A 179 -15.01 -2.09 11.96
CA GLU A 179 -15.36 -0.69 12.34
C GLU A 179 -16.75 -0.51 12.99
N SER A 180 -17.31 -1.50 13.70
CA SER A 180 -18.56 -1.26 14.45
C SER A 180 -18.60 -1.94 15.81
N SER A 181 -17.82 -1.42 16.75
CA SER A 181 -18.15 -1.46 18.18
C SER A 181 -17.53 -0.28 18.90
#